data_AF-A0A2V3HJD9-F1
#
_entry.id   AF-A0A2V3HJD9-F1
#
_cell.length_a   1.000
_cell.length_b   1.000
_cell.length_c   1.000
_cell.angle_alpha   90.00
_cell.angle_beta   90.00
_cell.angle_gamma   90.00
#
_symmetry.space_group_name_H-M   'P 1'
#
loop_
_entity.id
_entity.type
_entity.pdbx_description
1 polymer ?
#
loop_
_entity_poly.entity_id
_entity_poly.type
_entity_poly.pdbx_seq_one_letter_code
_entity_poly.pdbx_strand_id
1 'polypeptide(L)'
;MDLALIVFWLLALSILAAAWAVVTGSDIVHSVVWLATVFLLTAGIFILAGAEFLAVIQVLVYVGAVSVVILFGIMLTRRTLPGG
;
A
#
# COMPACT_ATOMS: atom_id res chain seq x y z
N MET A 1 -21.97 -4.10 -19.15
CA MET A 1 -20.62 -3.92 -18.59
C MET A 1 -20.50 -4.91 -17.45
N ASP A 2 -19.55 -5.83 -17.50
CA ASP A 2 -19.41 -6.86 -16.47
C ASP A 2 -19.10 -6.22 -15.12
N LEU A 3 -19.75 -6.68 -14.06
CA LEU A 3 -19.56 -6.17 -12.69
C LEU A 3 -18.08 -6.24 -12.29
N ALA A 4 -17.40 -7.34 -12.60
CA ALA A 4 -15.98 -7.52 -12.34
C ALA A 4 -15.11 -6.45 -13.00
N LEU A 5 -15.47 -6.01 -14.21
CA LEU A 5 -14.74 -4.98 -14.95
C LEU A 5 -14.93 -3.59 -14.32
N ILE A 6 -16.13 -3.29 -13.82
CA ILE A 6 -16.39 -2.05 -13.06
C ILE A 6 -15.56 -2.03 -11.78
N VAL A 7 -15.57 -3.12 -11.01
CA VAL A 7 -14.81 -3.23 -9.76
C VAL A 7 -13.30 -3.15 -10.03
N PHE A 8 -12.82 -3.79 -11.10
CA PHE A 8 -11.42 -3.70 -11.53
C PHE A 8 -11.00 -2.24 -11.76
N TRP A 9 -11.76 -1.47 -12.55
CA TRP A 9 -11.43 -0.07 -12.83
C TRP A 9 -11.49 0.80 -11.57
N LEU A 10 -12.46 0.58 -10.69
CA LEU A 10 -12.53 1.28 -9.40
C LEU A 10 -11.30 1.01 -8.53
N LEU A 11 -10.90 -0.26 -8.41
CA LEU A 11 -9.69 -0.65 -7.69
C LEU A 11 -8.42 -0.08 -8.33
N ALA A 12 -8.28 -0.18 -9.65
CA ALA A 12 -7.12 0.32 -10.38
C ALA A 12 -6.95 1.84 -10.22
N LEU A 13 -8.03 2.61 -10.35
CA LEU A 13 -7.99 4.06 -10.12
C LEU A 13 -7.64 4.39 -8.67
N SER A 14 -8.19 3.64 -7.71
CA SER A 14 -7.89 3.81 -6.28
C SER A 14 -6.43 3.49 -5.97
N ILE A 15 -5.85 2.47 -6.61
CA ILE A 15 -4.43 2.12 -6.50
C ILE A 15 -3.56 3.27 -7.01
N LEU A 16 -3.87 3.82 -8.19
CA LEU A 16 -3.11 4.93 -8.77
C LEU A 16 -3.19 6.19 -7.89
N ALA A 17 -4.39 6.52 -7.37
CA ALA A 17 -4.57 7.65 -6.47
C ALA A 17 -3.80 7.47 -5.15
N ALA A 18 -3.85 6.27 -4.56
CA ALA A 18 -3.10 5.96 -3.35
C ALA A 18 -1.59 6.00 -3.61
N ALA A 19 -1.11 5.43 -4.72
CA ALA A 19 0.31 5.45 -5.10
C ALA A 19 0.81 6.88 -5.35
N TRP A 20 -0.03 7.74 -5.93
CA TRP A 20 0.26 9.17 -6.05
C TRP A 20 0.44 9.83 -4.68
N ALA A 21 -0.44 9.53 -3.72
CA ALA A 21 -0.32 10.03 -2.34
C ALA A 21 0.93 9.51 -1.62
N VAL A 22 1.39 8.27 -1.91
CA VAL A 22 2.66 7.73 -1.38
C VAL A 22 3.83 8.62 -1.80
N VAL A 23 3.94 8.95 -3.10
CA VAL A 23 5.11 9.65 -3.66
C VAL A 23 5.08 11.16 -3.45
N THR A 24 3.89 11.75 -3.31
CA THR A 24 3.74 13.20 -3.09
C THR A 24 3.64 13.58 -1.60
N GLY A 25 3.47 12.61 -0.71
CA GLY A 25 3.39 12.84 0.73
C GLY A 25 4.69 13.40 1.30
N SER A 26 4.58 14.47 2.10
CA SER A 26 5.72 15.12 2.76
C SER A 26 6.10 14.44 4.09
N ASP A 27 5.19 13.68 4.70
CA ASP A 27 5.49 12.87 5.89
C ASP A 27 5.55 11.39 5.53
N ILE A 28 6.69 10.78 5.88
CA ILE A 28 7.01 9.40 5.50
C ILE A 28 6.08 8.39 6.19
N VAL A 29 5.63 8.65 7.43
CA VAL A 29 4.70 7.72 8.11
C VAL A 29 3.36 7.71 7.37
N HIS A 30 2.89 8.89 6.96
CA HIS A 30 1.67 9.01 6.16
C HIS A 30 1.82 8.33 4.79
N SER A 31 2.95 8.50 4.10
CA SER A 31 3.26 7.81 2.85
C SER A 31 3.24 6.28 3.00
N VAL A 32 3.70 5.73 4.12
CA VAL A 32 3.68 4.28 4.34
C VAL A 32 2.27 3.76 4.63
N VAL A 33 1.41 4.55 5.29
CA VAL A 33 -0.02 4.20 5.43
C VAL A 33 -0.69 4.11 4.05
N TRP A 34 -0.43 5.07 3.17
CA TRP A 34 -0.89 5.02 1.78
C TRP A 34 -0.32 3.83 1.00
N LEU A 35 0.92 3.43 1.26
CA LEU A 35 1.53 2.24 0.67
C LEU A 35 0.84 0.95 1.13
N ALA A 36 0.47 0.86 2.41
CA ALA A 36 -0.33 -0.25 2.91
C ALA A 36 -1.71 -0.30 2.24
N THR A 37 -2.34 0.85 1.98
CA THR A 37 -3.58 0.92 1.19
C THR A 37 -3.38 0.41 -0.24
N VAL A 38 -2.29 0.76 -0.92
CA VAL A 38 -1.95 0.22 -2.25
C VAL A 38 -1.86 -1.31 -2.23
N PHE A 39 -1.19 -1.88 -1.23
CA PHE A 39 -1.07 -3.33 -1.10
C PHE A 39 -2.42 -4.01 -0.83
N LEU A 40 -3.28 -3.40 -0.02
CA LEU A 40 -4.61 -3.91 0.26
C LEU A 40 -5.50 -3.90 -0.99
N LEU A 41 -5.50 -2.81 -1.75
CA LEU A 41 -6.26 -2.71 -3.00
C LEU A 41 -5.75 -3.69 -4.06
N THR A 42 -4.42 -3.90 -4.13
CA THR A 42 -3.81 -4.91 -5.00
C THR A 42 -4.25 -6.32 -4.63
N ALA A 43 -4.44 -6.63 -3.35
CA ALA A 43 -5.02 -7.91 -2.93
C ALA A 43 -6.45 -8.09 -3.48
N GLY A 44 -7.24 -7.01 -3.55
CA GLY A 44 -8.54 -7.01 -4.23
C GLY A 44 -8.47 -7.35 -5.73
N ILE A 45 -7.44 -6.86 -6.43
CA ILE A 45 -7.18 -7.23 -7.83
C ILE A 45 -6.84 -8.72 -7.95
N PHE A 46 -6.06 -9.28 -7.03
CA PHE A 46 -5.77 -10.72 -7.02
C PHE A 46 -7.01 -11.57 -6.79
N ILE A 47 -7.94 -11.14 -5.92
CA ILE A 47 -9.24 -11.81 -5.75
C ILE A 47 -10.03 -11.79 -7.05
N LEU A 48 -10.12 -10.63 -7.73
CA LEU A 48 -10.80 -10.54 -9.03
C LEU A 48 -10.17 -11.42 -10.12
N ALA A 49 -8.86 -11.62 -10.05
CA ALA A 49 -8.11 -12.48 -10.97
C ALA A 49 -8.21 -13.99 -10.61
N GLY A 50 -8.94 -14.37 -9.56
CA GLY A 50 -9.02 -15.75 -9.09
C GLY A 50 -7.76 -16.26 -8.37
N ALA A 51 -6.87 -15.35 -7.95
CA ALA A 51 -5.60 -15.64 -7.30
C ALA A 51 -5.71 -15.49 -5.77
N GLU A 52 -6.58 -16.27 -5.14
CA GLU A 52 -6.96 -16.15 -3.72
C GLU A 52 -5.78 -16.35 -2.76
N PHE A 53 -4.97 -17.39 -3.00
CA PHE A 53 -3.78 -17.64 -2.19
C PHE A 53 -2.80 -16.46 -2.25
N LEU A 54 -2.60 -15.90 -3.45
CA LEU A 54 -1.72 -14.73 -3.63
C LEU A 54 -2.30 -13.49 -2.94
N ALA A 55 -3.62 -13.30 -2.96
CA ALA A 55 -4.27 -12.21 -2.23
C ALA A 55 -4.05 -12.31 -0.72
N VAL A 56 -4.16 -13.50 -0.13
CA VAL A 56 -3.87 -13.72 1.29
C VAL A 56 -2.41 -13.44 1.61
N ILE A 57 -1.47 -13.95 0.81
CA ILE A 57 -0.05 -13.66 0.96
C ILE A 57 0.24 -12.16 0.81
N GLN A 58 -0.44 -11.48 -0.11
CA GLN A 58 -0.30 -10.03 -0.31
C GLN A 58 -0.64 -9.25 0.96
N VAL A 59 -1.73 -9.61 1.64
CA VAL A 59 -2.12 -8.98 2.90
C VAL A 59 -1.16 -9.35 4.03
N LEU A 60 -0.88 -10.64 4.23
CA LEU A 60 -0.05 -11.08 5.36
C LEU A 60 1.39 -10.56 5.27
N VAL A 61 2.00 -10.64 4.09
CA VAL A 61 3.41 -10.28 3.90
C VAL A 61 3.58 -8.80 3.65
N TYR A 62 2.84 -8.20 2.70
CA TYR A 62 3.11 -6.80 2.32
C TYR A 62 2.37 -5.79 3.21
N VAL A 63 1.07 -5.99 3.45
CA VAL A 63 0.31 -5.11 4.35
C VAL A 63 0.77 -5.33 5.80
N GLY A 64 0.95 -6.57 6.22
CA GLY A 64 1.34 -6.93 7.59
C GLY A 64 2.82 -6.70 7.90
N ALA A 65 3.72 -7.45 7.27
CA ALA A 65 5.14 -7.46 7.65
C ALA A 65 5.95 -6.32 7.01
N VAL A 66 5.93 -6.18 5.68
CA VAL A 66 6.82 -5.26 4.94
C VAL A 66 6.52 -3.81 5.31
N SER A 67 5.24 -3.38 5.28
CA SER A 67 4.88 -1.99 5.60
C SER A 67 5.28 -1.61 7.03
N VAL A 68 5.12 -2.54 7.98
CA VAL A 68 5.47 -2.34 9.40
C VAL A 68 6.98 -2.29 9.59
N VAL A 69 7.75 -3.15 8.92
CA VAL A 69 9.22 -3.10 8.94
C VAL A 69 9.72 -1.78 8.36
N ILE A 70 9.11 -1.29 7.27
CA ILE A 70 9.42 0.01 6.70
C ILE A 70 9.14 1.12 7.72
N LEU A 71 7.95 1.14 8.35
CA LEU A 71 7.60 2.11 9.40
C LEU A 71 8.61 2.12 10.54
N PHE A 72 8.95 0.94 11.09
CA PHE A 72 9.95 0.83 12.15
C PHE A 72 11.32 1.32 11.70
N GLY A 73 11.77 0.93 10.50
CA GLY A 73 13.04 1.37 9.92
C GLY A 73 13.13 2.89 9.81
N ILE A 74 12.04 3.53 9.35
CA ILE A 74 11.93 4.99 9.26
C ILE A 74 11.98 5.62 10.65
N MET A 75 11.16 5.14 11.60
CA MET A 75 11.11 5.70 12.96
C MET A 75 12.46 5.64 13.66
N LEU A 76 13.23 4.56 13.46
CA LEU A 76 14.56 4.39 14.03
C LEU A 76 15.64 5.25 13.34
N THR A 77 15.43 5.67 12.09
CA THR A 77 16.39 6.50 11.33
C THR A 77 16.11 8.00 11.41
N ARG A 78 14.97 8.43 11.96
CA ARG A 78 14.69 9.85 12.24
C ARG A 78 15.65 10.38 13.31
N ARG A 79 16.87 10.77 12.92
CA ARG A 79 17.75 11.61 13.72
C ARG A 79 17.41 13.06 13.43
N THR A 80 16.69 13.71 14.34
CA THR A 80 16.75 15.16 14.50
C THR A 80 18.18 15.49 14.92
N LEU A 81 19.06 15.81 13.96
CA LEU A 81 20.34 16.42 14.28
C LEU A 81 20.05 17.81 14.84
N PRO A 82 20.34 18.08 16.13
CA PRO A 82 20.36 19.44 16.64
C PRO A 82 21.46 20.19 15.87
N GLY A 83 21.22 21.47 15.56
CA GLY A 83 22.12 22.31 14.76
C GLY A 83 23.57 22.33 15.27
N GLY A 84 24.47 22.74 14.36
CA GLY A 84 25.83 23.15 14.72
C GLY A 84 25.85 24.39 15.60
#